data_AF-A0A969Y4F9-F1
#
_entry.id   AF-A0A969Y4F9-F1
#
_cell.length_a   1.000
_cell.length_b   1.000
_cell.length_c   1.000
_cell.angle_alpha   90.00
_cell.angle_beta   90.00
_cell.angle_gamma   90.00
#
_symmetry.space_group_name_H-M   'P 1'
#
loop_
_entity.id
_entity.type
_entity.pdbx_description
1 polymer ?
#
loop_
_entity_poly.entity_id
_entity_poly.type
_entity_poly.pdbx_seq_one_letter_code
_entity_poly.pdbx_strand_id
1 'polypeptide(L)'
;MAIYRNIIPELAEHIVSTKIGTEEISVLPQVAEKEVAAQLGVSRAYLQCSALEANIVPGRYIRNIGTIGIKGQLQLLRSTVAVIGCGGLGGLVVELLARMGVGTFILMDDDVFEDNNLNRQLLCTESDLGKPKVAAACERIMAINPAVDVRCYQQRLGAENARTMLQGADVAVDALDNLPSRFVLEQAAHELGIPLVHGAIAGFLGQVMTIFPGDPGLCEIYGRPTGSERGIEIETGNLAATSAAVASIQAQEVVKVLTGVGEPLRGRLLYLDTASGETSVLPLGTPGDNNKEQIDQIKTTDSKSRQPISFIGTSGSGKTTLLVEVIAELNRRGLKVAAAKHSHALVEMDNEGKDSWRFRLAGAKSAAFISSGQATVFYQLTAREAAGKLNQWFPDADVIIMEGGKNGPFPKVLVYREGISETMSPWPEDIIAVAGDVEAARDAGVPATLPGFPWGASAALADFLLQQ
;
A
#
# COMPACT_ATOMS: atom_id res chain seq x y z
N MET A 1 -10.11 29.56 -25.43
CA MET A 1 -8.73 29.23 -25.85
C MET A 1 -8.02 30.53 -26.21
N ALA A 2 -7.26 31.11 -25.29
CA ALA A 2 -6.40 32.25 -25.61
C ALA A 2 -5.27 31.74 -26.51
N ILE A 3 -5.07 32.42 -27.64
CA ILE A 3 -3.99 32.14 -28.59
C ILE A 3 -2.67 32.35 -27.83
N TYR A 4 -1.92 31.28 -27.58
CA TYR A 4 -0.60 31.39 -26.97
C TYR A 4 0.28 32.24 -27.91
N ARG A 5 0.79 33.37 -27.40
CA ARG A 5 1.76 34.20 -28.12
C ARG A 5 3.05 33.38 -28.18
N ASN A 6 3.69 33.28 -29.34
CA ASN A 6 4.98 32.62 -29.43
C ASN A 6 6.03 33.48 -28.70
N ILE A 7 6.29 33.15 -27.43
CA ILE A 7 7.22 33.88 -26.54
C ILE A 7 8.68 33.40 -26.65
N ILE A 8 8.95 32.45 -27.55
CA ILE A 8 10.28 31.84 -27.70
C ILE A 8 11.35 32.88 -28.06
N PRO A 9 11.12 33.85 -28.97
CA PRO A 9 12.11 34.88 -29.28
C PRO A 9 12.56 35.67 -28.05
N GLU A 10 11.63 35.99 -27.16
CA GLU A 10 11.89 36.75 -25.93
C GLU A 10 12.59 35.92 -24.85
N LEU A 11 12.56 34.59 -24.97
CA LEU A 11 13.30 33.68 -24.07
C LEU A 11 14.73 33.39 -24.55
N ALA A 12 15.01 33.54 -25.84
CA ALA A 12 16.24 33.02 -26.47
C ALA A 12 17.54 33.47 -25.78
N GLU A 13 17.62 34.73 -25.36
CA GLU A 13 18.82 35.30 -24.72
C GLU A 13 19.01 34.86 -23.26
N HIS A 14 17.98 34.25 -22.67
CA HIS A 14 17.95 33.88 -21.25
C HIS A 14 18.07 32.36 -21.02
N ILE A 15 18.01 31.56 -22.07
CA ILE A 15 18.07 30.10 -21.97
C ILE A 15 19.50 29.67 -21.63
N VAL A 16 19.63 28.79 -20.64
CA VAL A 16 20.86 28.07 -20.35
C VAL A 16 20.68 26.59 -20.68
N SER A 17 21.76 25.88 -21.03
CA SER A 17 21.70 24.44 -21.21
C SER A 17 22.23 23.69 -19.98
N THR A 18 21.63 22.54 -19.69
CA THR A 18 22.08 21.60 -18.67
C THR A 18 21.94 20.17 -19.17
N LYS A 19 22.57 19.21 -18.51
CA LYS A 19 22.44 17.79 -18.84
C LYS A 19 21.61 17.04 -17.81
N ILE A 20 20.67 16.22 -18.29
CA ILE A 20 20.03 15.17 -17.50
C ILE A 20 20.37 13.83 -18.16
N GLY A 21 21.17 13.01 -17.49
CA GLY A 21 21.77 11.83 -18.11
C GLY A 21 22.65 12.24 -19.30
N THR A 22 22.32 11.75 -20.49
CA THR A 22 23.03 12.06 -21.74
C THR A 22 22.37 13.17 -22.56
N GLU A 23 21.15 13.60 -22.20
CA GLU A 23 20.37 14.57 -22.96
C GLU A 23 20.69 16.00 -22.52
N GLU A 24 20.85 16.89 -23.50
CA GLU A 24 20.97 18.33 -23.27
C GLU A 24 19.57 18.96 -23.24
N ILE A 25 19.30 19.73 -22.19
CA ILE A 25 17.99 20.32 -21.92
C ILE A 25 18.15 21.84 -21.80
N SER A 26 17.30 22.55 -22.53
CA SER A 26 17.14 24.00 -22.41
C SER A 26 16.40 24.36 -21.14
N VAL A 27 16.92 25.31 -20.37
CA VAL A 27 16.41 25.71 -19.06
C VAL A 27 16.20 27.21 -19.03
N LEU A 28 15.06 27.63 -18.48
CA LEU A 28 14.77 29.03 -18.15
C LEU A 28 15.09 29.28 -16.67
N PRO A 29 16.15 30.04 -16.34
CA PRO A 29 16.49 30.38 -14.96
C PRO A 29 15.36 31.17 -14.27
N GLN A 30 15.21 30.98 -12.96
CA GLN A 30 14.17 31.64 -12.15
C GLN A 30 14.22 33.18 -12.22
N VAL A 31 15.43 33.77 -12.31
CA VAL A 31 15.62 35.22 -12.42
C VAL A 31 15.05 35.72 -13.75
N ALA A 32 15.42 35.07 -14.86
CA ALA A 32 14.91 35.38 -16.18
C ALA A 32 13.39 35.18 -16.28
N GLU A 33 12.86 34.10 -15.69
CA GLU A 33 11.41 33.88 -15.63
C GLU A 33 10.66 35.08 -15.04
N LYS A 34 11.16 35.63 -13.93
CA LYS A 34 10.55 36.79 -13.27
C LYS A 34 10.64 38.05 -14.15
N GLU A 35 11.78 38.30 -14.76
CA GLU A 35 12.04 39.48 -15.58
C GLU A 35 11.21 39.45 -16.87
N VAL A 36 11.25 38.34 -17.61
CA VAL A 36 10.52 38.19 -18.88
C VAL A 36 9.01 38.23 -18.66
N ALA A 37 8.49 37.59 -17.61
CA ALA A 37 7.06 37.65 -17.29
C ALA A 37 6.60 39.11 -17.06
N ALA A 38 7.40 39.89 -16.31
CA ALA A 38 7.11 41.29 -16.04
C ALA A 38 7.20 42.16 -17.30
N GLN A 39 8.22 41.95 -18.14
CA GLN A 39 8.40 42.69 -19.41
C GLN A 39 7.25 42.43 -20.39
N LEU A 40 6.77 41.19 -20.48
CA LEU A 40 5.68 40.79 -21.36
C LEU A 40 4.29 41.12 -20.80
N GLY A 41 4.18 41.47 -19.52
CA GLY A 41 2.90 41.71 -18.85
C GLY A 41 2.03 40.44 -18.73
N VAL A 42 2.66 39.27 -18.60
CA VAL A 42 1.97 37.97 -18.49
C VAL A 42 2.20 37.34 -17.11
N SER A 43 1.34 36.40 -16.72
CA SER A 43 1.55 35.66 -15.47
C SER A 43 2.75 34.72 -15.60
N ARG A 44 3.39 34.44 -14.46
CA ARG A 44 4.46 33.43 -14.40
C ARG A 44 3.98 32.05 -14.80
N ALA A 45 2.74 31.69 -14.43
CA ALA A 45 2.09 30.44 -14.84
C ALA A 45 2.05 30.30 -16.37
N TYR A 46 1.64 31.38 -17.04
CA TYR A 46 1.54 31.42 -18.50
C TYR A 46 2.91 31.26 -19.15
N LEU A 47 3.92 31.99 -18.65
CA LEU A 47 5.29 31.90 -19.13
C LEU A 47 5.86 30.49 -18.95
N GLN A 48 5.68 29.88 -17.77
CA GLN A 48 6.17 28.53 -17.48
C GLN A 48 5.52 27.46 -18.37
N CYS A 49 4.20 27.52 -18.58
CA CYS A 49 3.49 26.62 -19.49
C CYS A 49 4.03 26.75 -20.92
N SER A 50 4.15 28.00 -21.41
CA SER A 50 4.60 28.29 -22.77
C SER A 50 6.06 27.86 -22.99
N ALA A 51 6.92 28.01 -21.97
CA ALA A 51 8.29 27.52 -22.01
C ALA A 51 8.34 25.98 -22.15
N LEU A 52 7.56 25.24 -21.34
CA LEU A 52 7.52 23.78 -21.41
C LEU A 52 7.00 23.28 -22.77
N GLU A 53 6.01 23.95 -23.37
CA GLU A 53 5.53 23.64 -24.72
C GLU A 53 6.61 23.84 -25.79
N ALA A 54 7.55 24.76 -25.56
CA ALA A 54 8.73 24.99 -26.38
C ALA A 54 9.93 24.08 -26.01
N ASN A 55 9.73 23.07 -25.14
CA ASN A 55 10.79 22.22 -24.58
C ASN A 55 11.87 22.98 -23.78
N ILE A 56 11.50 24.12 -23.19
CA ILE A 56 12.34 24.89 -22.28
C ILE A 56 11.82 24.67 -20.86
N VAL A 57 12.65 24.10 -20.00
CA VAL A 57 12.24 23.73 -18.64
C VAL A 57 12.44 24.91 -17.69
N PRO A 58 11.41 25.37 -16.95
CA PRO A 58 11.62 26.31 -15.85
C PRO A 58 12.56 25.70 -14.80
N GLY A 59 13.63 26.40 -14.45
CA GLY A 59 14.77 25.82 -13.73
C GLY A 59 14.42 25.18 -12.39
N ARG A 60 13.35 25.64 -11.73
CA ARG A 60 12.86 25.02 -10.48
C ARG A 60 12.39 23.58 -10.63
N TYR A 61 11.95 23.17 -11.83
CA TYR A 61 11.40 21.83 -12.08
C TYR A 61 12.40 20.88 -12.73
N ILE A 62 13.65 21.31 -12.93
CA ILE A 62 14.65 20.51 -13.64
C ILE A 62 14.86 19.12 -13.01
N ARG A 63 14.73 19.02 -11.68
CA ARG A 63 14.88 17.77 -10.93
C ARG A 63 13.70 16.80 -11.08
N ASN A 64 12.57 17.26 -11.63
CA ASN A 64 11.40 16.41 -11.87
C ASN A 64 11.47 15.73 -13.25
N ILE A 65 12.16 16.35 -14.21
CA ILE A 65 12.12 15.96 -15.62
C ILE A 65 12.62 14.54 -15.86
N GLY A 66 13.64 14.09 -15.11
CA GLY A 66 14.14 12.72 -15.22
C GLY A 66 13.11 11.64 -14.88
N THR A 67 12.05 11.99 -14.15
CA THR A 67 11.01 11.05 -13.71
C THR A 67 9.71 11.25 -14.48
N ILE A 68 9.16 12.47 -14.51
CA ILE A 68 7.83 12.75 -15.10
C ILE A 68 7.91 13.37 -16.52
N GLY A 69 9.10 13.72 -16.98
CA GLY A 69 9.32 14.38 -18.26
C GLY A 69 8.70 15.79 -18.36
N ILE A 70 8.93 16.43 -19.51
CA ILE A 70 8.36 17.76 -19.82
C ILE A 70 6.83 17.70 -19.88
N LYS A 71 6.27 16.62 -20.46
CA LYS A 71 4.81 16.43 -20.57
C LYS A 71 4.15 16.30 -19.19
N GLY A 72 4.71 15.49 -18.30
CA GLY A 72 4.19 15.35 -16.93
C GLY A 72 4.31 16.66 -16.15
N GLN A 73 5.42 17.37 -16.29
CA GLN A 73 5.57 18.69 -15.66
C GLN A 73 4.54 19.70 -16.17
N LEU A 74 4.32 19.76 -17.50
CA LEU A 74 3.30 20.64 -18.09
C LEU A 74 1.89 20.28 -17.61
N GLN A 75 1.61 18.99 -17.44
CA GLN A 75 0.33 18.53 -16.89
C GLN A 75 0.15 19.00 -15.45
N LEU A 76 1.16 18.90 -14.59
CA LEU A 76 1.09 19.45 -13.21
C LEU A 76 0.75 20.95 -13.21
N LEU A 77 1.44 21.74 -14.05
CA LEU A 77 1.22 23.19 -14.14
C LEU A 77 -0.18 23.58 -14.62
N ARG A 78 -0.86 22.67 -15.32
CA ARG A 78 -2.23 22.86 -15.82
C ARG A 78 -3.29 22.28 -14.91
N SER A 79 -2.90 21.50 -13.91
CA SER A 79 -3.82 20.76 -13.05
C SER A 79 -4.30 21.60 -11.86
N THR A 80 -5.51 21.31 -11.43
CA THR A 80 -6.16 21.85 -10.23
C THR A 80 -6.32 20.76 -9.18
N VAL A 81 -5.75 20.95 -8.00
CA VAL A 81 -5.87 19.99 -6.89
C VAL A 81 -6.76 20.59 -5.79
N ALA A 82 -7.82 19.87 -5.41
CA ALA A 82 -8.60 20.20 -4.23
C ALA A 82 -8.02 19.50 -3.00
N VAL A 83 -7.59 20.25 -1.99
CA VAL A 83 -7.10 19.71 -0.71
C VAL A 83 -8.08 20.10 0.38
N ILE A 84 -8.74 19.09 0.96
CA ILE A 84 -9.75 19.29 1.99
C ILE A 84 -9.17 18.89 3.34
N GLY A 85 -9.06 19.86 4.24
CA GLY A 85 -8.27 19.81 5.46
C GLY A 85 -6.85 20.35 5.21
N CYS A 86 -6.48 21.44 5.88
CA CYS A 86 -5.18 22.11 5.87
C CYS A 86 -4.39 21.84 7.17
N GLY A 87 -4.69 20.73 7.84
CA GLY A 87 -4.02 20.30 9.08
C GLY A 87 -2.67 19.60 8.85
N GLY A 88 -2.36 18.58 9.67
CA GLY A 88 -1.07 17.88 9.64
C GLY A 88 -0.77 17.20 8.30
N LEU A 89 -1.78 16.56 7.69
CA LEU A 89 -1.63 15.93 6.39
C LEU A 89 -1.65 16.97 5.27
N GLY A 90 -2.77 17.69 5.15
CA GLY A 90 -3.01 18.61 4.04
C GLY A 90 -2.01 19.76 3.95
N GLY A 91 -1.53 20.27 5.08
CA GLY A 91 -0.51 21.32 5.09
C GLY A 91 0.80 20.89 4.43
N LEU A 92 1.26 19.65 4.67
CA LEU A 92 2.44 19.11 3.99
C LEU A 92 2.13 18.70 2.54
N VAL A 93 0.93 18.17 2.24
CA VAL A 93 0.52 17.88 0.86
C VAL A 93 0.61 19.14 0.00
N VAL A 94 0.04 20.26 0.49
CA VAL A 94 0.07 21.55 -0.18
C VAL A 94 1.50 22.05 -0.41
N GLU A 95 2.35 21.98 0.62
CA GLU A 95 3.78 22.33 0.54
C GLU A 95 4.47 21.58 -0.60
N LEU A 96 4.31 20.26 -0.63
CA LEU A 96 4.98 19.38 -1.59
C LEU A 96 4.45 19.61 -3.02
N LEU A 97 3.14 19.68 -3.20
CA LEU A 97 2.53 19.90 -4.51
C LEU A 97 2.87 21.28 -5.10
N ALA A 98 2.95 22.33 -4.26
CA ALA A 98 3.34 23.67 -4.71
C ALA A 98 4.78 23.70 -5.20
N ARG A 99 5.68 22.93 -4.54
CA ARG A 99 7.08 22.74 -4.97
C ARG A 99 7.17 21.94 -6.27
N MET A 100 6.33 20.92 -6.43
CA MET A 100 6.30 20.08 -7.63
C MET A 100 5.67 20.79 -8.84
N GLY A 101 4.97 21.90 -8.62
CA GLY A 101 4.48 22.77 -9.69
C GLY A 101 3.03 22.50 -10.08
N VAL A 102 2.19 22.01 -9.17
CA VAL A 102 0.73 22.03 -9.36
C VAL A 102 0.27 23.46 -9.60
N GLY A 103 -0.52 23.67 -10.66
CA GLY A 103 -0.89 25.01 -11.15
C GLY A 103 -1.92 25.74 -10.30
N THR A 104 -2.94 25.01 -9.83
CA THR A 104 -4.05 25.60 -9.06
C THR A 104 -4.38 24.76 -7.83
N PHE A 105 -4.64 25.43 -6.71
CA PHE A 105 -5.16 24.79 -5.50
C PHE A 105 -6.57 25.29 -5.17
N ILE A 106 -7.44 24.37 -4.78
CA ILE A 106 -8.68 24.64 -4.07
C ILE A 106 -8.46 24.14 -2.64
N LEU A 107 -8.39 25.05 -1.68
CA LEU A 107 -8.13 24.75 -0.28
C LEU A 107 -9.39 24.96 0.54
N MET A 108 -9.74 23.99 1.38
CA MET A 108 -10.91 24.08 2.25
C MET A 108 -10.59 23.57 3.66
N ASP A 109 -10.86 24.37 4.66
CA ASP A 109 -10.71 24.07 6.09
C ASP A 109 -11.45 25.15 6.89
N ASP A 110 -12.30 24.79 7.85
CA ASP A 110 -13.02 25.74 8.70
C ASP A 110 -12.25 26.19 9.94
N ASP A 111 -11.17 25.50 10.30
CA ASP A 111 -10.46 25.73 11.55
C ASP A 111 -9.46 26.89 11.48
N VAL A 112 -9.05 27.30 12.68
CA VAL A 112 -7.88 28.13 12.95
C VAL A 112 -6.81 27.29 13.65
N PHE A 113 -5.57 27.78 13.71
CA PHE A 113 -4.53 27.09 14.48
C PHE A 113 -4.69 27.26 15.99
N GLU A 114 -4.47 26.16 16.71
CA GLU A 114 -4.44 26.08 18.17
C GLU A 114 -3.10 25.53 18.67
N ASP A 115 -2.80 25.68 19.97
CA ASP A 115 -1.55 25.22 20.58
C ASP A 115 -1.24 23.75 20.28
N ASN A 116 -2.26 22.88 20.30
CA ASN A 116 -2.10 21.46 20.03
C ASN A 116 -1.73 21.15 18.57
N ASN A 117 -1.73 22.14 17.66
CA ASN A 117 -1.35 21.99 16.27
C ASN A 117 0.16 22.15 16.05
N LEU A 118 0.84 22.88 16.95
CA LEU A 118 2.29 23.16 16.87
C LEU A 118 3.14 21.89 16.83
N ASN A 119 2.62 20.77 17.33
CA ASN A 119 3.35 19.51 17.40
C ASN A 119 3.56 18.85 16.02
N ARG A 120 2.65 19.05 15.06
CA ARG A 120 2.58 18.25 13.82
C ARG A 120 2.18 19.01 12.56
N GLN A 121 1.56 20.18 12.68
CA GLN A 121 1.06 20.92 11.52
C GLN A 121 2.15 21.86 11.03
N LEU A 122 2.81 21.50 9.92
CA LEU A 122 3.94 22.23 9.35
C LEU A 122 3.71 23.74 9.19
N LEU A 123 2.47 24.12 8.89
CA LEU A 123 2.06 25.50 8.60
C LEU A 123 1.77 26.32 9.87
N CYS A 124 1.80 25.70 11.06
CA CYS A 124 1.53 26.33 12.33
C CYS A 124 2.83 26.72 13.03
N THR A 125 3.02 28.01 13.26
CA THR A 125 4.04 28.54 14.18
C THR A 125 3.37 29.22 15.38
N GLU A 126 4.12 29.56 16.43
CA GLU A 126 3.57 30.32 17.57
C GLU A 126 2.91 31.64 17.13
N SER A 127 3.43 32.28 16.06
CA SER A 127 2.85 33.50 15.50
C SER A 127 1.59 33.28 14.66
N ASP A 128 1.26 32.03 14.31
CA ASP A 128 0.07 31.71 13.51
C ASP A 128 -1.12 31.25 14.37
N LEU A 129 -1.00 31.21 15.70
CA LEU A 129 -2.10 30.84 16.58
C LEU A 129 -3.32 31.77 16.37
N GLY A 130 -4.50 31.16 16.20
CA GLY A 130 -5.74 31.86 15.87
C GLY A 130 -5.92 32.25 14.39
N LYS A 131 -4.90 32.01 13.55
CA LYS A 131 -4.98 32.26 12.10
C LYS A 131 -5.76 31.14 11.39
N PRO A 132 -6.62 31.45 10.40
CA PRO A 132 -7.26 30.44 9.57
C PRO A 132 -6.24 29.55 8.86
N LYS A 133 -6.42 28.23 8.94
CA LYS A 133 -5.48 27.26 8.35
C LYS A 133 -5.34 27.44 6.84
N VAL A 134 -6.46 27.68 6.13
CA VAL A 134 -6.48 27.97 4.70
C VAL A 134 -5.70 29.24 4.33
N ALA A 135 -5.70 30.27 5.18
CA ALA A 135 -4.96 31.50 4.93
C ALA A 135 -3.45 31.27 5.03
N ALA A 136 -3.01 30.55 6.08
CA ALA A 136 -1.60 30.18 6.23
C ALA A 136 -1.11 29.27 5.10
N ALA A 137 -1.93 28.32 4.65
CA ALA A 137 -1.62 27.49 3.48
C ALA A 137 -1.46 28.32 2.21
N CYS A 138 -2.34 29.29 1.95
CA CYS A 138 -2.23 30.22 0.83
C CYS A 138 -0.92 31.01 0.87
N GLU A 139 -0.64 31.68 1.99
CA GLU A 139 0.59 32.45 2.16
C GLU A 139 1.83 31.58 1.93
N ARG A 140 1.80 30.33 2.42
CA ARG A 140 2.90 29.39 2.23
C ARG A 140 3.09 28.99 0.77
N ILE A 141 2.01 28.65 0.05
CA ILE A 141 2.08 28.35 -1.39
C ILE A 141 2.68 29.55 -2.14
N MET A 142 2.17 30.76 -1.88
CA MET A 142 2.62 31.96 -2.57
C MET A 142 4.10 32.28 -2.30
N ALA A 143 4.60 31.98 -1.10
CA ALA A 143 6.02 32.09 -0.77
C ALA A 143 6.90 31.07 -1.52
N ILE A 144 6.39 29.86 -1.77
CA ILE A 144 7.12 28.78 -2.47
C ILE A 144 7.09 28.97 -3.99
N ASN A 145 5.91 29.27 -4.52
CA ASN A 145 5.64 29.29 -5.94
C ASN A 145 4.63 30.38 -6.32
N PRO A 146 5.09 31.62 -6.58
CA PRO A 146 4.21 32.73 -6.97
C PRO A 146 3.52 32.56 -8.34
N ALA A 147 3.78 31.47 -9.06
CA ALA A 147 3.11 31.15 -10.31
C ALA A 147 1.80 30.39 -10.11
N VAL A 148 1.51 29.93 -8.89
CA VAL A 148 0.35 29.09 -8.57
C VAL A 148 -0.88 29.96 -8.28
N ASP A 149 -2.05 29.51 -8.73
CA ASP A 149 -3.36 30.08 -8.33
C ASP A 149 -3.90 29.35 -7.09
N VAL A 150 -4.48 30.09 -6.15
CA VAL A 150 -4.98 29.50 -4.89
C VAL A 150 -6.36 30.06 -4.57
N ARG A 151 -7.32 29.16 -4.39
CA ARG A 151 -8.70 29.47 -3.98
C ARG A 151 -8.91 28.93 -2.58
N CYS A 152 -9.18 29.82 -1.63
CA CYS A 152 -9.32 29.46 -0.21
C CYS A 152 -10.76 29.58 0.25
N TYR A 153 -11.27 28.53 0.86
CA TYR A 153 -12.60 28.49 1.46
C TYR A 153 -12.46 28.15 2.94
N GLN A 154 -12.62 29.17 3.80
CA GLN A 154 -12.69 28.95 5.25
C GLN A 154 -14.09 28.46 5.63
N GLN A 155 -14.42 27.23 5.25
CA GLN A 155 -15.74 26.65 5.38
C GLN A 155 -15.63 25.15 5.60
N ARG A 156 -16.58 24.60 6.35
CA ARG A 156 -16.66 23.16 6.59
C ARG A 156 -17.21 22.46 5.36
N LEU A 157 -16.61 21.34 4.97
CA LEU A 157 -17.16 20.52 3.88
C LEU A 157 -18.45 19.82 4.34
N GLY A 158 -19.53 20.04 3.57
CA GLY A 158 -20.85 19.46 3.76
C GLY A 158 -21.46 19.02 2.44
N ALA A 159 -22.50 18.18 2.50
CA ALA A 159 -23.15 17.65 1.29
C ALA A 159 -23.73 18.77 0.40
N GLU A 160 -24.12 19.89 1.01
CA GLU A 160 -24.68 21.06 0.35
C GLU A 160 -23.67 21.90 -0.43
N ASN A 161 -22.38 21.86 -0.06
CA ASN A 161 -21.35 22.70 -0.67
C ASN A 161 -20.27 21.91 -1.43
N ALA A 162 -20.09 20.61 -1.13
CA ALA A 162 -18.96 19.83 -1.62
C ALA A 162 -18.84 19.85 -3.15
N ARG A 163 -19.92 19.55 -3.87
CA ARG A 163 -19.92 19.54 -5.35
C ARG A 163 -19.52 20.88 -5.95
N THR A 164 -20.05 21.98 -5.41
CA THR A 164 -19.76 23.34 -5.90
C THR A 164 -18.31 23.73 -5.63
N MET A 165 -17.78 23.40 -4.45
CA MET A 165 -16.42 23.77 -4.04
C MET A 165 -15.35 22.97 -4.77
N LEU A 166 -15.63 21.71 -5.12
CA LEU A 166 -14.71 20.85 -5.86
C LEU A 166 -14.77 21.05 -7.38
N GLN A 167 -15.67 21.89 -7.88
CA GLN A 167 -15.87 22.07 -9.32
C GLN A 167 -14.59 22.57 -10.02
N GLY A 168 -14.16 21.82 -11.04
CA GLY A 168 -12.97 22.15 -11.83
C GLY A 168 -11.65 21.64 -11.24
N ALA A 169 -11.69 20.91 -10.12
CA ALA A 169 -10.56 20.09 -9.70
C ALA A 169 -10.34 18.92 -10.67
N ASP A 170 -9.09 18.51 -10.85
CA ASP A 170 -8.71 17.30 -11.59
C ASP A 170 -8.55 16.11 -10.64
N VAL A 171 -8.25 16.38 -9.36
CA VAL A 171 -8.10 15.38 -8.29
C VAL A 171 -8.38 16.02 -6.94
N ALA A 172 -9.03 15.28 -6.04
CA ALA A 172 -9.25 15.66 -4.66
C ALA A 172 -8.29 14.92 -3.71
N VAL A 173 -7.93 15.56 -2.60
CA VAL A 173 -7.13 14.98 -1.52
C VAL A 173 -7.95 15.05 -0.24
N ASP A 174 -8.18 13.87 0.35
CA ASP A 174 -8.75 13.74 1.68
C ASP A 174 -7.64 13.87 2.73
N ALA A 175 -7.66 14.99 3.44
CA ALA A 175 -6.84 15.25 4.62
C ALA A 175 -7.73 15.60 5.83
N LEU A 176 -8.95 15.04 5.86
CA LEU A 176 -9.94 15.25 6.92
C LEU A 176 -9.69 14.29 8.09
N ASP A 177 -10.12 14.70 9.29
CA ASP A 177 -9.93 13.98 10.55
C ASP A 177 -11.17 13.21 11.03
N ASN A 178 -12.27 13.27 10.27
CA ASN A 178 -13.54 12.66 10.66
C ASN A 178 -14.19 11.93 9.49
N LEU A 179 -14.65 10.70 9.79
CA LEU A 179 -15.18 9.77 8.81
C LEU A 179 -16.40 10.30 8.03
N PRO A 180 -17.38 11.01 8.64
CA PRO A 180 -18.53 11.54 7.89
C PRO A 180 -18.13 12.50 6.77
N SER A 181 -17.22 13.45 7.04
CA SER A 181 -16.75 14.38 6.01
C SER A 181 -15.94 13.67 4.90
N ARG A 182 -15.22 12.57 5.21
CA ARG A 182 -14.52 11.77 4.20
C ARG A 182 -15.48 11.17 3.18
N PHE A 183 -16.61 10.61 3.64
CA PHE A 183 -17.66 10.08 2.75
C PHE A 183 -18.36 11.18 1.93
N VAL A 184 -18.55 12.38 2.51
CA VAL A 184 -19.08 13.53 1.76
C VAL A 184 -18.13 13.93 0.63
N LEU A 185 -16.83 13.97 0.91
CA LEU A 185 -15.79 14.27 -0.07
C LEU A 185 -15.73 13.22 -1.20
N GLU A 186 -15.72 11.94 -0.83
CA GLU A 186 -15.74 10.82 -1.77
C GLU A 186 -16.96 10.88 -2.69
N GLN A 187 -18.16 11.09 -2.12
CA GLN A 187 -19.39 11.19 -2.90
C GLN A 187 -19.34 12.36 -3.89
N ALA A 188 -18.86 13.53 -3.47
CA ALA A 188 -18.72 14.68 -4.36
C ALA A 188 -17.67 14.45 -5.46
N ALA A 189 -16.54 13.82 -5.13
CA ALA A 189 -15.52 13.45 -6.12
C ALA A 189 -16.06 12.47 -7.16
N HIS A 190 -16.83 11.46 -6.72
CA HIS A 190 -17.52 10.52 -7.59
C HIS A 190 -18.52 11.22 -8.53
N GLU A 191 -19.37 12.11 -8.01
CA GLU A 191 -20.34 12.88 -8.80
C GLU A 191 -19.67 13.80 -9.84
N LEU A 192 -18.48 14.31 -9.54
CA LEU A 192 -17.68 15.14 -10.44
C LEU A 192 -16.82 14.33 -11.41
N GLY A 193 -16.73 13.02 -11.23
CA GLY A 193 -15.91 12.15 -12.07
C GLY A 193 -14.41 12.37 -11.89
N ILE A 194 -13.97 12.77 -10.69
CA ILE A 194 -12.56 13.02 -10.38
C ILE A 194 -12.02 12.00 -9.37
N PRO A 195 -10.74 11.62 -9.43
CA PRO A 195 -10.14 10.74 -8.43
C PRO A 195 -10.00 11.42 -7.06
N LEU A 196 -10.00 10.60 -6.01
CA LEU A 196 -9.74 10.99 -4.63
C LEU A 196 -8.50 10.26 -4.09
N VAL A 197 -7.55 11.00 -3.53
CA VAL A 197 -6.41 10.45 -2.80
C VAL A 197 -6.73 10.49 -1.30
N HIS A 198 -6.93 9.32 -0.71
CA HIS A 198 -7.23 9.16 0.71
C HIS A 198 -5.96 8.98 1.53
N GLY A 199 -5.89 9.65 2.68
CA GLY A 199 -4.88 9.42 3.70
C GLY A 199 -5.48 9.52 5.10
N ALA A 200 -5.02 8.67 6.01
CA ALA A 200 -5.41 8.70 7.42
C ALA A 200 -4.26 8.25 8.31
N ILE A 201 -4.31 8.66 9.58
CA ILE A 201 -3.30 8.32 10.59
C ILE A 201 -3.96 7.96 11.92
N ALA A 202 -3.27 7.19 12.75
CA ALA A 202 -3.59 6.95 14.16
C ALA A 202 -2.32 6.54 14.90
N GLY A 203 -1.74 7.45 15.71
CA GLY A 203 -0.48 7.21 16.41
C GLY A 203 0.70 6.95 15.46
N PHE A 204 1.22 5.71 15.48
CA PHE A 204 2.28 5.23 14.58
C PHE A 204 1.73 4.69 13.25
N LEU A 205 0.42 4.51 13.14
CA LEU A 205 -0.20 3.91 11.98
C LEU A 205 -0.58 4.96 10.95
N GLY A 206 -0.40 4.63 9.68
CA GLY A 206 -0.78 5.44 8.54
C GLY A 206 -1.35 4.59 7.43
N GLN A 207 -2.23 5.16 6.62
CA GLN A 207 -2.76 4.48 5.46
C GLN A 207 -2.99 5.43 4.29
N VAL A 208 -2.81 4.94 3.06
CA VAL A 208 -3.03 5.68 1.82
C VAL A 208 -3.67 4.79 0.76
N MET A 209 -4.65 5.30 0.03
CA MET A 209 -5.20 4.67 -1.18
C MET A 209 -5.66 5.72 -2.18
N THR A 210 -5.87 5.30 -3.42
CA THR A 210 -6.42 6.15 -4.49
C THR A 210 -7.73 5.58 -4.99
N ILE A 211 -8.77 6.39 -5.01
CA ILE A 211 -10.13 6.02 -5.39
C ILE A 211 -10.43 6.71 -6.71
N PHE A 212 -10.71 5.95 -7.76
CA PHE A 212 -11.15 6.50 -9.04
C PHE A 212 -12.68 6.49 -9.14
N PRO A 213 -13.26 7.30 -10.03
CA PRO A 213 -14.69 7.23 -10.33
C PRO A 213 -15.14 5.80 -10.65
N GLY A 214 -16.17 5.32 -9.94
CA GLY A 214 -16.71 3.97 -10.06
C GLY A 214 -16.08 2.91 -9.14
N ASP A 215 -15.03 3.25 -8.38
CA ASP A 215 -14.48 2.34 -7.38
C ASP A 215 -15.41 2.22 -6.14
N PRO A 216 -15.37 1.12 -5.36
CA PRO A 216 -16.20 0.97 -4.16
C PRO A 216 -15.80 1.97 -3.06
N GLY A 217 -14.53 2.36 -3.07
CA GLY A 217 -13.96 3.48 -2.31
C GLY A 217 -13.86 3.23 -0.79
N LEU A 218 -14.15 4.22 0.04
CA LEU A 218 -13.87 4.19 1.48
C LEU A 218 -14.67 3.10 2.23
N CYS A 219 -15.78 2.63 1.66
CA CYS A 219 -16.59 1.60 2.30
C CYS A 219 -15.88 0.23 2.37
N GLU A 220 -14.83 -0.01 1.56
CA GLU A 220 -14.01 -1.22 1.62
C GLU A 220 -13.17 -1.30 2.90
N ILE A 221 -12.81 -0.16 3.47
CA ILE A 221 -11.94 -0.08 4.65
C ILE A 221 -12.69 0.30 5.93
N TYR A 222 -13.79 1.05 5.81
CA TYR A 222 -14.57 1.54 6.96
C TYR A 222 -15.98 0.96 7.05
N GLY A 223 -16.42 0.17 6.06
CA GLY A 223 -17.82 -0.22 5.95
C GLY A 223 -18.72 0.94 5.55
N ARG A 224 -20.04 0.71 5.55
CA ARG A 224 -21.01 1.78 5.28
C ARG A 224 -21.19 2.64 6.53
N PRO A 225 -21.22 3.98 6.41
CA PRO A 225 -21.36 4.86 7.56
C PRO A 225 -22.69 4.60 8.30
N THR A 226 -22.60 4.14 9.55
CA THR A 226 -23.77 3.87 10.43
C THR A 226 -24.20 5.08 11.27
N GLY A 227 -23.53 6.23 11.12
CA GLY A 227 -23.78 7.47 11.87
C GLY A 227 -22.80 7.71 13.02
N SER A 228 -22.38 8.98 13.15
CA SER A 228 -21.44 9.60 14.10
C SER A 228 -20.39 8.70 14.78
N GLU A 229 -19.40 8.24 14.02
CA GLU A 229 -18.14 7.75 14.60
C GLU A 229 -17.09 8.86 14.46
N ARG A 230 -16.67 9.42 15.61
CA ARG A 230 -15.42 10.21 15.66
C ARG A 230 -14.26 9.21 15.52
N GLY A 231 -13.25 9.56 14.74
CA GLY A 231 -12.12 8.66 14.46
C GLY A 231 -11.38 8.23 15.73
N ILE A 232 -10.80 7.03 15.68
CA ILE A 232 -9.95 6.41 16.73
C ILE A 232 -8.70 7.29 17.06
N GLU A 233 -8.45 8.35 16.28
CA GLU A 233 -7.39 9.34 16.47
C GLU A 233 -7.41 10.03 17.85
N ILE A 234 -8.59 10.19 18.46
CA ILE A 234 -8.73 10.86 19.77
C ILE A 234 -8.08 10.06 20.90
N GLU A 235 -8.03 8.73 20.79
CA GLU A 235 -7.43 7.87 21.83
C GLU A 235 -5.93 7.60 21.62
N THR A 236 -5.44 7.67 20.38
CA THR A 236 -4.07 7.29 20.01
C THR A 236 -3.12 8.47 19.81
N GLY A 237 -3.65 9.67 19.56
CA GLY A 237 -2.86 10.87 19.26
C GLY A 237 -2.22 10.83 17.86
N ASN A 238 -1.66 11.97 17.43
CA ASN A 238 -1.13 12.13 16.07
C ASN A 238 0.33 12.59 16.09
N LEU A 239 1.25 11.69 15.72
CA LEU A 239 2.69 11.94 15.66
C LEU A 239 3.06 12.71 14.39
N ALA A 240 3.97 13.67 14.53
CA ALA A 240 4.43 14.53 13.44
C ALA A 240 5.04 13.75 12.27
N ALA A 241 5.92 12.78 12.58
CA ALA A 241 6.61 11.99 11.57
C ALA A 241 5.65 11.05 10.80
N THR A 242 4.71 10.40 11.50
CA THR A 242 3.68 9.56 10.86
C THR A 242 2.80 10.39 9.93
N SER A 243 2.36 11.58 10.39
CA SER A 243 1.60 12.53 9.57
C SER A 243 2.38 12.92 8.32
N ALA A 244 3.66 13.28 8.48
CA ALA A 244 4.50 13.68 7.37
C ALA A 244 4.74 12.55 6.35
N ALA A 245 4.90 11.31 6.81
CA ALA A 245 5.07 10.15 5.94
C ALA A 245 3.83 9.90 5.08
N VAL A 246 2.64 9.88 5.70
CA VAL A 246 1.36 9.70 4.98
C VAL A 246 1.12 10.82 3.98
N ALA A 247 1.31 12.08 4.39
CA ALA A 247 1.13 13.23 3.51
C ALA A 247 2.11 13.23 2.32
N SER A 248 3.35 12.78 2.52
CA SER A 248 4.33 12.66 1.44
C SER A 248 3.87 11.64 0.39
N ILE A 249 3.29 10.53 0.83
CA ILE A 249 2.76 9.49 -0.06
C ILE A 249 1.48 9.99 -0.75
N GLN A 250 0.58 10.70 -0.05
CA GLN A 250 -0.58 11.34 -0.68
C GLN A 250 -0.18 12.30 -1.80
N ALA A 251 0.81 13.17 -1.56
CA ALA A 251 1.32 14.07 -2.59
C ALA A 251 1.88 13.31 -3.79
N GLN A 252 2.55 12.17 -3.55
CA GLN A 252 3.03 11.31 -4.63
C GLN A 252 1.89 10.65 -5.42
N GLU A 253 0.82 10.18 -4.76
CA GLU A 253 -0.36 9.64 -5.46
C GLU A 253 -1.00 10.70 -6.37
N VAL A 254 -1.12 11.95 -5.91
CA VAL A 254 -1.63 13.06 -6.72
C VAL A 254 -0.80 13.24 -7.98
N VAL A 255 0.54 13.23 -7.87
CA VAL A 255 1.41 13.34 -9.05
C VAL A 255 1.22 12.17 -10.01
N LYS A 256 1.10 10.92 -9.51
CA LYS A 256 0.85 9.76 -10.37
C LYS A 256 -0.49 9.87 -11.09
N VAL A 257 -1.55 10.28 -10.40
CA VAL A 257 -2.88 10.49 -10.97
C VAL A 257 -2.84 11.55 -12.08
N LEU A 258 -2.24 12.71 -11.81
CA LEU A 258 -2.23 13.82 -12.76
C LEU A 258 -1.34 13.54 -13.97
N THR A 259 -0.15 12.97 -13.75
CA THR A 259 0.84 12.79 -14.83
C THR A 259 0.68 11.48 -15.60
N GLY A 260 0.01 10.49 -15.02
CA GLY A 260 -0.05 9.12 -15.56
C GLY A 260 1.27 8.35 -15.45
N VAL A 261 2.28 8.88 -14.75
CA VAL A 261 3.59 8.24 -14.58
C VAL A 261 3.62 7.50 -13.25
N GLY A 262 3.81 6.18 -13.31
CA GLY A 262 3.76 5.28 -12.15
C GLY A 262 2.38 4.64 -11.95
N GLU A 263 2.24 3.83 -10.91
CA GLU A 263 1.01 3.09 -10.64
C GLU A 263 0.33 3.62 -9.37
N PRO A 264 -0.84 4.27 -9.46
CA PRO A 264 -1.62 4.68 -8.30
C PRO A 264 -2.00 3.51 -7.38
N LEU A 265 -2.25 3.80 -6.10
CA LEU A 265 -2.78 2.86 -5.12
C LEU A 265 -4.28 2.60 -5.32
N ARG A 266 -4.69 2.36 -6.58
CA ARG A 266 -6.06 1.98 -6.94
C ARG A 266 -6.29 0.51 -6.60
N GLY A 267 -7.39 0.22 -5.90
CA GLY A 267 -7.72 -1.15 -5.44
C GLY A 267 -6.72 -1.73 -4.44
N ARG A 268 -5.88 -0.88 -3.82
CA ARG A 268 -4.84 -1.28 -2.88
C ARG A 268 -4.77 -0.27 -1.75
N LEU A 269 -4.69 -0.74 -0.50
CA LEU A 269 -4.42 0.07 0.67
C LEU A 269 -2.95 -0.09 1.04
N LEU A 270 -2.18 1.00 0.96
CA LEU A 270 -0.88 1.04 1.62
C LEU A 270 -1.10 1.26 3.11
N TYR A 271 -0.56 0.39 3.93
CA TYR A 271 -0.53 0.47 5.38
C TYR A 271 0.91 0.67 5.84
N LEU A 272 1.13 1.65 6.72
CA LEU A 272 2.41 2.03 7.28
C LEU A 272 2.35 1.92 8.80
N ASP A 273 3.29 1.19 9.40
CA ASP A 273 3.54 1.22 10.84
C ASP A 273 4.91 1.85 11.09
N THR A 274 4.93 3.09 11.57
CA THR A 274 6.17 3.81 11.83
C THR A 274 6.83 3.44 13.17
N ALA A 275 6.19 2.64 14.03
CA ALA A 275 6.82 2.12 15.23
C ALA A 275 7.82 1.00 14.89
N SER A 276 7.41 0.11 13.98
CA SER A 276 8.22 -1.02 13.50
C SER A 276 9.00 -0.69 12.22
N GLY A 277 8.58 0.34 11.48
CA GLY A 277 9.11 0.68 10.16
C GLY A 277 8.56 -0.19 9.03
N GLU A 278 7.51 -0.97 9.29
CA GLU A 278 6.91 -1.87 8.30
C GLU A 278 5.97 -1.13 7.34
N THR A 279 5.97 -1.59 6.09
CA THR A 279 5.04 -1.17 5.05
C THR A 279 4.40 -2.39 4.40
N SER A 280 3.07 -2.40 4.31
CA SER A 280 2.31 -3.50 3.72
C SER A 280 1.31 -2.95 2.72
N VAL A 281 1.07 -3.68 1.63
CA VAL A 281 0.05 -3.33 0.63
C VAL A 281 -1.04 -4.39 0.67
N LEU A 282 -2.26 -3.98 1.04
CA LEU A 282 -3.42 -4.85 1.14
C LEU A 282 -4.29 -4.68 -0.11
N PRO A 283 -4.62 -5.75 -0.85
CA PRO A 283 -5.57 -5.67 -1.95
C PRO A 283 -6.98 -5.39 -1.42
N LEU A 284 -7.70 -4.48 -2.07
CA LEU A 284 -9.11 -4.19 -1.82
C LEU A 284 -9.98 -4.88 -2.88
N GLY A 285 -11.23 -5.22 -2.54
CA GLY A 285 -12.13 -5.91 -3.46
C GLY A 285 -12.35 -5.09 -4.73
N THR A 286 -12.19 -5.72 -5.91
CA THR A 286 -12.39 -5.04 -7.19
C THR A 286 -13.87 -4.72 -7.44
N PRO A 287 -14.22 -3.49 -7.89
CA PRO A 287 -15.56 -3.18 -8.39
C PRO A 287 -15.83 -3.98 -9.68
N GLY A 288 -16.75 -4.94 -9.63
CA GLY A 288 -17.22 -5.65 -10.83
C GLY A 288 -17.65 -7.10 -10.69
N ASP A 289 -17.37 -7.79 -9.58
CA ASP A 289 -17.73 -9.20 -9.43
C ASP A 289 -19.15 -9.42 -8.89
N ASN A 290 -20.14 -8.98 -9.68
CA ASN A 290 -21.49 -9.55 -9.64
C ASN A 290 -21.65 -10.74 -10.61
N ASN A 291 -20.54 -11.42 -10.92
CA ASN A 291 -20.54 -12.66 -11.70
C ASN A 291 -20.02 -13.82 -10.86
N LYS A 292 -20.88 -14.34 -9.99
CA LYS A 292 -20.70 -15.63 -9.30
C LYS A 292 -20.60 -16.85 -10.25
N GLU A 293 -20.65 -16.66 -11.57
CA GLU A 293 -20.58 -17.73 -12.57
C GLU A 293 -19.53 -17.49 -13.69
N GLN A 294 -18.71 -16.43 -13.63
CA GLN A 294 -17.68 -16.17 -14.65
C GLN A 294 -16.24 -16.05 -14.11
N ILE A 295 -16.02 -16.28 -12.81
CA ILE A 295 -14.68 -16.41 -12.21
C ILE A 295 -14.00 -17.74 -12.62
N ASP A 296 -14.74 -18.71 -13.17
CA ASP A 296 -14.19 -19.98 -13.63
C ASP A 296 -13.53 -19.93 -15.03
N GLN A 297 -13.60 -18.81 -15.78
CA GLN A 297 -13.20 -18.83 -17.21
C GLN A 297 -12.51 -17.58 -17.77
N ILE A 298 -11.63 -16.89 -17.03
CA ILE A 298 -10.59 -16.06 -17.66
C ILE A 298 -9.21 -16.37 -17.06
N LYS A 299 -8.66 -17.46 -17.61
CA LYS A 299 -7.25 -17.79 -17.87
C LYS A 299 -6.21 -17.25 -16.88
N THR A 300 -5.65 -18.10 -16.04
CA THR A 300 -4.54 -18.99 -16.41
C THR A 300 -3.45 -18.27 -17.22
N THR A 301 -2.71 -17.38 -16.56
CA THR A 301 -1.25 -17.39 -16.69
C THR A 301 -0.72 -18.28 -15.57
N ASP A 302 -0.64 -19.59 -15.83
CA ASP A 302 0.22 -20.61 -15.20
C ASP A 302 0.68 -20.43 -13.74
N SER A 303 -0.18 -19.99 -12.81
CA SER A 303 0.05 -20.30 -11.40
C SER A 303 -0.52 -21.69 -11.15
N LYS A 304 0.34 -22.70 -11.20
CA LYS A 304 0.01 -24.01 -10.62
C LYS A 304 -0.56 -23.76 -9.23
N SER A 305 -1.80 -24.18 -8.97
CA SER A 305 -2.27 -24.32 -7.60
C SER A 305 -1.32 -25.28 -6.90
N ARG A 306 -0.54 -24.77 -5.93
CA ARG A 306 0.50 -25.56 -5.27
C ARG A 306 -0.15 -26.32 -4.12
N GLN A 307 -0.08 -27.65 -4.18
CA GLN A 307 -0.51 -28.48 -3.06
C GLN A 307 0.57 -28.43 -1.96
N PRO A 308 0.21 -28.09 -0.72
CA PRO A 308 1.15 -28.21 0.40
C PRO A 308 1.62 -29.65 0.55
N ILE A 309 2.93 -29.87 0.79
CA ILE A 309 3.48 -31.19 1.08
C ILE A 309 3.74 -31.32 2.58
N SER A 310 3.16 -32.33 3.20
CA SER A 310 3.19 -32.54 4.65
C SER A 310 4.33 -33.45 5.07
N PHE A 311 5.13 -33.05 6.06
CA PHE A 311 6.14 -33.87 6.70
C PHE A 311 5.60 -34.39 8.04
N ILE A 312 5.40 -35.70 8.12
CA ILE A 312 4.77 -36.37 9.27
C ILE A 312 5.73 -37.35 9.93
N GLY A 313 5.53 -37.66 11.21
CA GLY A 313 6.41 -38.56 11.97
C GLY A 313 6.37 -38.26 13.47
N THR A 314 6.77 -39.24 14.30
CA THR A 314 6.75 -39.14 15.77
C THR A 314 7.58 -37.95 16.28
N SER A 315 7.25 -37.39 17.44
CA SER A 315 8.08 -36.34 18.05
C SER A 315 9.52 -36.84 18.22
N GLY A 316 10.53 -36.00 17.94
CA GLY A 316 11.94 -36.40 18.01
C GLY A 316 12.49 -37.23 16.81
N SER A 317 11.65 -37.62 15.85
CA SER A 317 12.08 -38.38 14.66
C SER A 317 13.03 -37.62 13.72
N GLY A 318 13.24 -36.32 13.91
CA GLY A 318 14.10 -35.50 13.05
C GLY A 318 13.37 -34.70 11.96
N LYS A 319 12.03 -34.64 11.98
CA LYS A 319 11.21 -33.86 11.02
C LYS A 319 11.72 -32.45 10.78
N THR A 320 11.85 -31.66 11.84
CA THR A 320 12.25 -30.25 11.76
C THR A 320 13.67 -30.12 11.21
N THR A 321 14.57 -31.02 11.59
CA THR A 321 15.94 -31.06 11.05
C THR A 321 15.93 -31.32 9.54
N LEU A 322 15.19 -32.34 9.09
CA LEU A 322 15.04 -32.66 7.67
C LEU A 322 14.38 -31.51 6.88
N LEU A 323 13.33 -30.91 7.45
CA LEU A 323 12.63 -29.78 6.86
C LEU A 323 13.58 -28.59 6.63
N VAL A 324 14.39 -28.24 7.63
CA VAL A 324 15.39 -27.18 7.51
C VAL A 324 16.39 -27.49 6.39
N GLU A 325 16.88 -28.73 6.29
CA GLU A 325 17.79 -29.15 5.23
C GLU A 325 17.16 -29.06 3.83
N VAL A 326 15.92 -29.53 3.68
CA VAL A 326 15.19 -29.48 2.40
C VAL A 326 14.85 -28.05 1.99
N ILE A 327 14.42 -27.20 2.94
CA ILE A 327 14.15 -25.78 2.69
C ILE A 327 15.43 -25.07 2.26
N ALA A 328 16.55 -25.31 2.94
CA ALA A 328 17.84 -24.73 2.57
C ALA A 328 18.26 -25.12 1.15
N GLU A 329 18.03 -26.38 0.77
CA GLU A 329 18.37 -26.89 -0.56
C GLU A 329 17.45 -26.32 -1.67
N LEU A 330 16.15 -26.18 -1.41
CA LEU A 330 15.22 -25.52 -2.34
C LEU A 330 15.55 -24.03 -2.52
N ASN A 331 15.87 -23.31 -1.43
CA ASN A 331 16.31 -21.92 -1.49
C ASN A 331 17.62 -21.76 -2.26
N ARG A 332 18.59 -22.68 -2.10
CA ARG A 332 19.86 -22.70 -2.85
C ARG A 332 19.64 -22.80 -4.37
N ARG A 333 18.50 -23.36 -4.79
CA ARG A 333 18.09 -23.49 -6.19
C ARG A 333 17.27 -22.30 -6.70
N GLY A 334 17.13 -21.25 -5.89
CA GLY A 334 16.42 -20.02 -6.23
C GLY A 334 14.90 -20.09 -6.07
N LEU A 335 14.37 -21.13 -5.42
CA LEU A 335 12.94 -21.29 -5.19
C LEU A 335 12.51 -20.58 -3.91
N LYS A 336 11.33 -19.97 -3.93
CA LYS A 336 10.70 -19.37 -2.74
C LYS A 336 9.92 -20.43 -1.98
N VAL A 337 10.31 -20.75 -0.75
CA VAL A 337 9.63 -21.77 0.07
C VAL A 337 8.79 -21.12 1.15
N ALA A 338 7.50 -21.47 1.20
CA ALA A 338 6.64 -21.19 2.34
C ALA A 338 6.58 -22.39 3.29
N ALA A 339 6.72 -22.15 4.59
CA ALA A 339 6.67 -23.19 5.61
C ALA A 339 5.51 -22.95 6.58
N ALA A 340 4.75 -23.99 6.89
CA ALA A 340 3.65 -23.97 7.86
C ALA A 340 3.84 -25.06 8.92
N LYS A 341 3.38 -24.83 10.15
CA LYS A 341 3.37 -25.85 11.22
C LYS A 341 1.94 -26.16 11.63
N HIS A 342 1.57 -27.44 11.60
CA HIS A 342 0.26 -27.94 11.96
C HIS A 342 0.33 -28.76 13.25
N SER A 343 -0.06 -28.16 14.38
CA SER A 343 -0.15 -28.82 15.69
C SER A 343 -1.59 -29.17 16.08
N HIS A 344 -1.79 -30.27 16.80
CA HIS A 344 -3.08 -30.64 17.39
C HIS A 344 -3.38 -29.90 18.70
N ALA A 345 -2.34 -29.38 19.37
CA ALA A 345 -2.52 -28.37 20.41
C ALA A 345 -2.78 -27.02 19.75
N LEU A 346 -3.74 -26.25 20.27
CA LEU A 346 -3.81 -24.81 20.02
C LEU A 346 -2.40 -24.27 20.20
N VAL A 347 -1.88 -23.54 19.21
CA VAL A 347 -0.58 -22.89 19.33
C VAL A 347 -0.64 -22.03 20.59
N GLU A 348 0.05 -22.44 21.66
CA GLU A 348 0.07 -21.77 22.96
C GLU A 348 0.80 -20.42 22.82
N MET A 349 0.12 -19.45 22.23
CA MET A 349 0.41 -18.03 22.36
C MET A 349 -0.72 -17.30 23.07
N ASP A 350 -1.79 -18.01 23.44
CA ASP A 350 -2.97 -17.51 24.15
C ASP A 350 -3.48 -18.59 25.12
N ASN A 351 -3.50 -18.29 26.42
CA ASN A 351 -3.85 -19.27 27.47
C ASN A 351 -5.37 -19.47 27.54
N GLU A 352 -5.79 -20.68 27.89
CA GLU A 352 -7.18 -21.00 28.20
C GLU A 352 -7.75 -19.98 29.22
N GLY A 353 -8.87 -19.32 28.87
CA GLY A 353 -9.52 -18.31 29.70
C GLY A 353 -9.17 -16.82 29.42
N LYS A 354 -8.27 -16.51 28.49
CA LYS A 354 -7.90 -15.13 28.06
C LYS A 354 -8.75 -14.59 26.90
N ASP A 355 -8.54 -13.34 26.51
CA ASP A 355 -9.46 -12.53 25.68
C ASP A 355 -9.70 -13.11 24.27
N SER A 356 -8.64 -13.37 23.49
CA SER A 356 -8.80 -13.95 22.14
C SER A 356 -9.32 -15.39 22.16
N TRP A 357 -9.12 -16.14 23.25
CA TRP A 357 -9.72 -17.45 23.48
C TRP A 357 -11.23 -17.35 23.76
N ARG A 358 -11.66 -16.37 24.57
CA ARG A 358 -13.08 -16.10 24.83
C ARG A 358 -13.82 -15.66 23.57
N PHE A 359 -13.18 -14.88 22.69
CA PHE A 359 -13.76 -14.48 21.41
C PHE A 359 -14.07 -15.70 20.52
N ARG A 360 -13.15 -16.67 20.47
CA ARG A 360 -13.36 -17.93 19.73
C ARG A 360 -14.49 -18.77 20.32
N LEU A 361 -14.55 -18.89 21.64
CA LEU A 361 -15.62 -19.64 22.33
C LEU A 361 -17.00 -19.00 22.17
N ALA A 362 -17.04 -17.67 22.00
CA ALA A 362 -18.24 -16.92 21.65
C ALA A 362 -18.64 -17.05 20.16
N GLY A 363 -17.89 -17.80 19.35
CA GLY A 363 -18.22 -18.09 17.96
C GLY A 363 -17.52 -17.21 16.92
N ALA A 364 -16.49 -16.43 17.30
CA ALA A 364 -15.70 -15.69 16.33
C ALA A 364 -14.92 -16.64 15.42
N LYS A 365 -15.17 -16.57 14.10
CA LYS A 365 -14.47 -17.39 13.07
C LYS A 365 -12.98 -17.03 12.92
N SER A 366 -12.62 -15.83 13.35
CA SER A 366 -11.25 -15.32 13.40
C SER A 366 -11.06 -14.44 14.62
N ALA A 367 -9.87 -14.46 15.22
CA ALA A 367 -9.50 -13.59 16.33
C ALA A 367 -8.06 -13.14 16.15
N ALA A 368 -7.71 -11.90 16.52
CA ALA A 368 -6.33 -11.42 16.46
C ALA A 368 -5.79 -11.20 17.88
N PHE A 369 -4.54 -11.60 18.10
CA PHE A 369 -3.74 -11.14 19.22
C PHE A 369 -2.79 -10.07 18.74
N ILE A 370 -2.83 -8.91 19.37
CA ILE A 370 -2.02 -7.75 19.00
C ILE A 370 -1.28 -7.30 20.26
N SER A 371 0.04 -7.33 20.21
CA SER A 371 0.93 -6.81 21.24
C SER A 371 1.87 -5.77 20.64
N SER A 372 2.58 -5.03 21.48
CA SER A 372 3.56 -4.01 21.05
C SER A 372 4.61 -4.61 20.11
N GLY A 373 4.37 -4.50 18.80
CA GLY A 373 5.25 -4.96 17.73
C GLY A 373 4.91 -6.30 17.08
N GLN A 374 3.83 -6.98 17.45
CA GLN A 374 3.40 -8.22 16.78
C GLN A 374 1.88 -8.36 16.75
N ALA A 375 1.33 -8.61 15.56
CA ALA A 375 -0.06 -9.00 15.37
C ALA A 375 -0.11 -10.42 14.79
N THR A 376 -0.90 -11.29 15.41
CA THR A 376 -1.14 -12.66 14.96
C THR A 376 -2.64 -12.87 14.82
N VAL A 377 -3.09 -13.25 13.62
CA VAL A 377 -4.50 -13.57 13.37
C VAL A 377 -4.69 -15.08 13.40
N PHE A 378 -5.54 -15.55 14.31
CA PHE A 378 -5.98 -16.92 14.42
C PHE A 378 -7.19 -17.13 13.51
N TYR A 379 -7.09 -18.12 12.62
CA TYR A 379 -8.20 -18.59 11.80
C TYR A 379 -8.61 -19.98 12.26
N GLN A 380 -9.92 -20.21 12.38
CA GLN A 380 -10.45 -21.57 12.53
C GLN A 380 -10.71 -22.13 11.13
N LEU A 381 -9.80 -22.97 10.65
CA LEU A 381 -9.86 -23.56 9.31
C LEU A 381 -9.96 -25.08 9.41
N THR A 382 -10.74 -25.68 8.54
CA THR A 382 -10.62 -27.11 8.22
C THR A 382 -9.31 -27.36 7.45
N ALA A 383 -8.82 -28.60 7.41
CA ALA A 383 -7.63 -28.96 6.65
C ALA A 383 -7.74 -28.58 5.16
N ARG A 384 -8.95 -28.63 4.59
CA ARG A 384 -9.21 -28.25 3.20
C ARG A 384 -9.14 -26.73 2.98
N GLU A 385 -9.65 -25.94 3.92
CA GLU A 385 -9.61 -24.48 3.86
C GLU A 385 -8.19 -23.94 4.09
N ALA A 386 -7.39 -24.63 4.90
CA ALA A 386 -5.98 -24.29 5.11
C ALA A 386 -5.17 -24.30 3.80
N ALA A 387 -5.46 -25.22 2.87
CA ALA A 387 -4.78 -25.29 1.57
C ALA A 387 -5.00 -24.04 0.72
N GLY A 388 -6.27 -23.61 0.61
CA GLY A 388 -6.65 -22.41 -0.12
C GLY A 388 -6.08 -21.16 0.53
N LYS A 389 -6.07 -21.10 1.86
CA LYS A 389 -5.50 -19.98 2.61
C LYS A 389 -3.98 -19.90 2.51
N LEU A 390 -3.25 -21.01 2.55
CA LEU A 390 -1.79 -21.01 2.38
C LEU A 390 -1.39 -20.48 0.99
N ASN A 391 -2.10 -20.86 -0.07
CA ASN A 391 -1.86 -20.30 -1.41
C ASN A 391 -2.19 -18.80 -1.50
N GLN A 392 -3.22 -18.34 -0.77
CA GLN A 392 -3.55 -16.91 -0.69
C GLN A 392 -2.54 -16.11 0.13
N TRP A 393 -2.01 -16.68 1.22
CA TRP A 393 -1.02 -16.03 2.07
C TRP A 393 0.38 -16.02 1.46
N PHE A 394 0.70 -17.01 0.63
CA PHE A 394 2.00 -17.17 -0.01
C PHE A 394 1.88 -17.28 -1.54
N PRO A 395 1.36 -16.26 -2.23
CA PRO A 395 1.08 -16.32 -3.67
C PRO A 395 2.36 -16.50 -4.51
N ASP A 396 3.49 -15.99 -4.00
CA ASP A 396 4.79 -16.02 -4.68
C ASP A 396 5.64 -17.25 -4.32
N ALA A 397 5.19 -18.12 -3.42
CA ALA A 397 5.95 -19.31 -3.04
C ALA A 397 5.94 -20.32 -4.19
N ASP A 398 7.10 -20.87 -4.53
CA ASP A 398 7.24 -21.93 -5.53
C ASP A 398 6.90 -23.30 -4.93
N VAL A 399 7.14 -23.48 -3.63
CA VAL A 399 6.86 -24.71 -2.88
C VAL A 399 6.25 -24.35 -1.51
N ILE A 400 5.19 -25.06 -1.10
CA ILE A 400 4.58 -24.93 0.23
C ILE A 400 4.84 -26.22 1.00
N ILE A 401 5.53 -26.12 2.14
CA ILE A 401 5.86 -27.25 3.00
C ILE A 401 5.16 -27.11 4.34
N MET A 402 4.58 -28.20 4.85
CA MET A 402 3.91 -28.22 6.14
C MET A 402 4.54 -29.25 7.08
N GLU A 403 4.92 -28.85 8.30
CA GLU A 403 5.27 -29.78 9.37
C GLU A 403 3.99 -30.24 10.08
N GLY A 404 3.69 -31.54 10.07
CA GLY A 404 2.47 -32.11 10.68
C GLY A 404 1.37 -32.42 9.66
N GLY A 405 0.10 -32.36 10.07
CA GLY A 405 -1.03 -32.62 9.17
C GLY A 405 -1.33 -34.09 8.88
N LYS A 406 -1.07 -34.99 9.85
CA LYS A 406 -1.25 -36.46 9.71
C LYS A 406 -2.62 -36.86 9.13
N ASN A 407 -3.68 -36.17 9.52
CA ASN A 407 -5.06 -36.47 9.10
C ASN A 407 -5.56 -35.56 7.96
N GLY A 408 -4.68 -34.75 7.36
CA GLY A 408 -5.02 -33.85 6.26
C GLY A 408 -4.98 -34.55 4.90
N PRO A 409 -5.64 -34.00 3.87
CA PRO A 409 -5.74 -34.60 2.53
C PRO A 409 -4.51 -34.32 1.63
N PHE A 410 -3.37 -33.96 2.24
CA PHE A 410 -2.18 -33.51 1.51
C PHE A 410 -1.22 -34.66 1.25
N PRO A 411 -0.41 -34.61 0.16
CA PRO A 411 0.72 -35.52 -0.04
C PRO A 411 1.67 -35.50 1.17
N LYS A 412 2.12 -36.67 1.62
CA LYS A 412 2.88 -36.80 2.86
C LYS A 412 4.24 -37.46 2.66
N VAL A 413 5.29 -36.81 3.18
CA VAL A 413 6.59 -37.44 3.41
C VAL A 413 6.62 -37.96 4.84
N LEU A 414 6.74 -39.29 4.98
CA LEU A 414 6.90 -39.93 6.28
C LEU A 414 8.36 -39.85 6.72
N VAL A 415 8.62 -39.17 7.84
CA VAL A 415 9.94 -39.12 8.48
C VAL A 415 10.00 -40.24 9.53
N TYR A 416 10.85 -41.23 9.27
CA TYR A 416 11.01 -42.41 10.12
C TYR A 416 12.41 -42.44 10.73
N ARG A 417 12.48 -42.73 12.04
CA ARG A 417 13.72 -42.90 12.76
C ARG A 417 13.64 -44.13 13.64
N GLU A 418 14.56 -45.06 13.47
CA GLU A 418 14.63 -46.31 14.22
C GLU A 418 14.74 -46.02 15.73
N GLY A 419 13.97 -46.75 16.53
CA GLY A 419 13.93 -46.59 17.98
C GLY A 419 13.20 -45.34 18.50
N ILE A 420 12.72 -44.45 17.62
CA ILE A 420 11.95 -43.24 17.99
C ILE A 420 10.58 -43.23 17.34
N SER A 421 10.49 -43.57 16.06
CA SER A 421 9.23 -43.63 15.33
C SER A 421 8.42 -44.84 15.77
N GLU A 422 7.15 -44.60 16.09
CA GLU A 422 6.22 -45.67 16.45
C GLU A 422 5.85 -46.49 15.20
N THR A 423 5.61 -47.79 15.35
CA THR A 423 4.93 -48.60 14.34
C THR A 423 3.49 -48.12 14.23
N MET A 424 3.21 -47.30 13.22
CA MET A 424 1.89 -46.71 13.01
C MET A 424 1.03 -47.65 12.15
N SER A 425 -0.08 -48.14 12.69
CA SER A 425 -1.06 -48.94 11.94
C SER A 425 -2.49 -48.45 12.25
N PRO A 426 -3.32 -48.13 11.23
CA PRO A 426 -2.95 -48.02 9.82
C PRO A 426 -2.04 -46.81 9.55
N TRP A 427 -1.22 -46.92 8.51
CA TRP A 427 -0.42 -45.79 8.03
C TRP A 427 -1.33 -44.67 7.52
N PRO A 428 -0.93 -43.40 7.68
CA PRO A 428 -1.64 -42.29 7.05
C PRO A 428 -1.84 -42.50 5.55
N GLU A 429 -3.01 -42.12 5.05
CA GLU A 429 -3.30 -42.10 3.61
C GLU A 429 -2.45 -41.00 2.93
N ASP A 430 -2.23 -41.10 1.61
CA ASP A 430 -1.45 -40.16 0.79
C ASP A 430 0.05 -40.02 1.13
N ILE A 431 0.68 -41.04 1.71
CA ILE A 431 2.15 -41.06 1.81
C ILE A 431 2.73 -41.22 0.40
N ILE A 432 3.58 -40.29 0.00
CA ILE A 432 4.24 -40.24 -1.31
C ILE A 432 5.72 -40.63 -1.25
N ALA A 433 6.34 -40.52 -0.07
CA ALA A 433 7.75 -40.85 0.14
C ALA A 433 8.05 -41.09 1.62
N VAL A 434 9.20 -41.73 1.88
CA VAL A 434 9.73 -42.00 3.22
C VAL A 434 11.12 -41.41 3.32
N ALA A 435 11.42 -40.72 4.40
CA ALA A 435 12.73 -40.13 4.67
C ALA A 435 13.27 -40.54 6.04
N GLY A 436 14.59 -40.68 6.15
CA GLY A 436 15.28 -41.08 7.39
C GLY A 436 15.78 -42.52 7.36
N ASP A 437 15.45 -43.33 8.37
CA ASP A 437 15.89 -44.73 8.45
C ASP A 437 15.00 -45.63 7.57
N VAL A 438 15.18 -45.55 6.25
CA VAL A 438 14.29 -46.14 5.23
C VAL A 438 14.14 -47.66 5.37
N GLU A 439 15.23 -48.39 5.65
CA GLU A 439 15.19 -49.85 5.80
C GLU A 439 14.38 -50.24 7.04
N ALA A 440 14.63 -49.59 8.18
CA ALA A 440 13.85 -49.79 9.40
C ALA A 440 12.36 -49.42 9.20
N ALA A 441 12.06 -48.41 8.39
CA ALA A 441 10.68 -48.06 8.03
C ALA A 441 9.99 -49.17 7.23
N ARG A 442 10.70 -49.81 6.29
CA ARG A 442 10.18 -50.93 5.50
C ARG A 442 9.93 -52.15 6.38
N ASP A 443 10.85 -52.45 7.29
CA ASP A 443 10.69 -53.54 8.26
C ASP A 443 9.51 -53.29 9.22
N ALA A 444 9.23 -52.02 9.52
CA ALA A 444 8.06 -51.58 10.29
C ALA A 444 6.73 -51.65 9.50
N GLY A 445 6.76 -52.08 8.23
CA GLY A 445 5.56 -52.32 7.41
C GLY A 445 5.17 -51.15 6.49
N VAL A 446 6.05 -50.18 6.25
CA VAL A 446 5.84 -49.16 5.22
C VAL A 446 5.98 -49.80 3.82
N PRO A 447 5.07 -49.54 2.86
CA PRO A 447 5.12 -50.15 1.54
C PRO A 447 6.47 -49.94 0.84
N ALA A 448 7.11 -51.03 0.40
CA ALA A 448 8.39 -51.00 -0.31
C ALA A 448 8.32 -50.26 -1.67
N THR A 449 7.12 -50.04 -2.20
CA THR A 449 6.86 -49.29 -3.44
C THR A 449 7.04 -47.78 -3.29
N LEU A 450 7.09 -47.25 -2.06
CA LEU A 450 7.30 -45.83 -1.84
C LEU A 450 8.79 -45.44 -2.01
N PRO A 451 9.09 -44.32 -2.70
CA PRO A 451 10.43 -43.74 -2.75
C PRO A 451 11.01 -43.51 -1.35
N GLY A 452 12.27 -43.89 -1.16
CA GLY A 452 12.98 -43.79 0.12
C GLY A 452 14.19 -42.86 0.04
N PHE A 453 14.32 -41.95 0.99
CA PHE A 453 15.39 -40.93 1.06
C PHE A 453 16.14 -41.05 2.40
N PRO A 454 17.33 -41.65 2.43
CA PRO A 454 18.10 -41.77 3.68
C PRO A 454 18.58 -40.40 4.20
N TRP A 455 19.00 -40.34 5.46
CA TRP A 455 19.62 -39.12 6.01
C TRP A 455 20.74 -38.59 5.11
N GLY A 456 20.77 -37.28 4.89
CA GLY A 456 21.72 -36.63 3.97
C GLY A 456 21.29 -36.61 2.49
N ALA A 457 20.18 -37.25 2.12
CA ALA A 457 19.65 -37.25 0.75
C ALA A 457 18.68 -36.07 0.46
N SER A 458 18.84 -34.93 1.15
CA SER A 458 17.92 -33.78 1.05
C SER A 458 17.81 -33.19 -0.37
N ALA A 459 18.88 -33.25 -1.17
CA ALA A 459 18.88 -32.83 -2.57
C ALA A 459 18.01 -33.73 -3.46
N ALA A 460 18.11 -35.06 -3.29
CA ALA A 460 17.29 -36.01 -4.04
C ALA A 460 15.83 -35.94 -3.60
N LEU A 461 15.58 -35.70 -2.31
CA LEU A 461 14.24 -35.46 -1.79
C LEU A 461 13.65 -34.16 -2.39
N ALA A 462 14.41 -33.07 -2.44
CA ALA A 462 13.99 -31.82 -3.07
C ALA A 462 13.65 -32.00 -4.56
N ASP A 463 14.43 -32.77 -5.31
CA ASP A 463 14.13 -33.11 -6.72
C ASP A 463 12.79 -33.85 -6.85
N PHE A 464 12.54 -34.81 -5.96
CA PHE A 464 11.29 -35.55 -5.94
C PHE A 464 10.09 -34.66 -5.61
N LEU A 465 10.23 -33.75 -4.63
CA LEU A 465 9.16 -32.84 -4.23
C LEU A 465 8.73 -31.89 -5.34
N LEU A 466 9.65 -31.46 -6.20
CA LEU A 466 9.35 -30.59 -7.34
C LEU A 466 8.59 -31.29 -8.48
N GLN A 467 8.52 -32.62 -8.43
CA GLN A 467 7.79 -33.44 -9.39
C GLN A 467 6.36 -33.78 -8.92
N GLN A 468 6.04 -33.47 -7.66
CA GLN A 468 4.70 -33.62 -7.08
C GLN A 468 3.90 -32.33 -7.29
#